data_AF-A0A667XDQ3-F1
#
_entry.id   AF-A0A667XDQ3-F1
#
_cell.length_a   1.000
_cell.length_b   1.000
_cell.length_c   1.000
_cell.angle_alpha   90.00
_cell.angle_beta   90.00
_cell.angle_gamma   90.00
#
_symmetry.space_group_name_H-M   'P 1'
#
loop_
_entity.id
_entity.type
_entity.pdbx_description
1 polymer ?
#
loop_
_entity_poly.entity_id
_entity_poly.type
_entity_poly.pdbx_seq_one_letter_code
_entity_poly.pdbx_strand_id
1 'polypeptide(L)'
;LPPFMLLVSTLPPPSPTDLSEMLAEGTKESHDRAENCHFVKDFLRGRIKRELFKRGTMALYYVYSAMEEEIENRDHPQLAPIYFPTELHRREALARDLEYFYGDDWQEQISLSPGTKPYVDRTHDVGERDPVLLVAHSYTRSMGDLSGGQILKKVAQQALKLPATGEGLNFYQFEGIHSHKGFKQLYRSRINELELDAETKEKLVANLAFGFNMMDLGLWCFSGMLYLMIVENCAMDFISNMTLMIIHFTHMSLLILVMNEYQTR
;
A
#
# COMPACT_ATOMS: atom_id res chain seq x y z
N LEU A 1 -25.07 -2.75 21.78
CA LEU A 1 -23.77 -2.64 21.09
C LEU A 1 -23.84 -3.55 19.88
N PRO A 2 -23.44 -3.12 18.67
CA PRO A 2 -23.36 -4.03 17.52
C PRO A 2 -22.41 -5.19 17.85
N PRO A 3 -22.61 -6.40 17.28
CA PRO A 3 -21.83 -7.60 17.60
C PRO A 3 -20.31 -7.36 17.55
N PHE A 4 -19.90 -6.51 16.61
CA PHE A 4 -18.54 -6.07 16.41
C PHE A 4 -17.89 -5.35 17.61
N MET A 5 -18.62 -4.47 18.30
CA MET A 5 -18.07 -3.73 19.45
C MET A 5 -17.86 -4.62 20.69
N LEU A 6 -18.63 -5.71 20.81
CA LEU A 6 -18.47 -6.66 21.92
C LEU A 6 -17.19 -7.49 21.77
N LEU A 7 -16.84 -7.87 20.53
CA LEU A 7 -15.58 -8.56 20.20
C LEU A 7 -14.35 -7.74 20.59
N VAL A 8 -14.34 -6.43 20.27
CA VAL A 8 -13.19 -5.54 20.53
C VAL A 8 -12.90 -5.34 22.03
N SER A 9 -13.92 -5.38 22.89
CA SER A 9 -13.76 -5.17 24.34
C SER A 9 -13.13 -6.33 25.12
N THR A 10 -12.90 -7.48 24.47
CA THR A 10 -12.43 -8.72 25.11
C THR A 10 -11.05 -9.19 24.65
N LEU A 11 -10.38 -8.42 23.79
CA LEU A 11 -9.10 -8.82 23.21
C LEU A 11 -7.95 -8.67 24.22
N PRO A 12 -7.00 -9.63 24.26
CA PRO A 12 -5.80 -9.49 25.06
C PRO A 12 -4.98 -8.27 24.63
N PRO A 13 -4.18 -7.67 25.52
CA PRO A 13 -3.28 -6.58 25.15
C PRO A 13 -2.25 -7.07 24.12
N PRO A 14 -1.86 -6.23 23.14
CA PRO A 14 -0.93 -6.63 22.09
C PRO A 14 0.46 -6.95 22.66
N SER A 15 1.06 -8.02 22.12
CA SER A 15 2.42 -8.48 22.43
C SER A 15 3.43 -7.92 21.42
N PRO A 16 4.70 -7.65 21.78
CA PRO A 16 5.74 -7.24 20.83
C PRO A 16 6.01 -8.24 19.69
N THR A 17 5.54 -9.48 19.83
CA THR A 17 5.68 -10.57 18.84
C THR A 17 4.40 -10.79 18.02
N ASP A 18 3.38 -9.98 18.27
CA ASP A 18 2.17 -9.94 17.46
C ASP A 18 2.50 -9.38 16.09
N LEU A 19 1.97 -9.99 15.04
CA LEU A 19 2.22 -9.59 13.66
C LEU A 19 1.87 -8.11 13.44
N SER A 20 0.79 -7.62 14.04
CA SER A 20 0.39 -6.21 13.93
C SER A 20 1.43 -5.24 14.48
N GLU A 21 2.06 -5.56 15.60
CA GLU A 21 3.10 -4.72 16.22
C GLU A 21 4.40 -4.82 15.44
N MET A 22 4.77 -6.03 14.99
CA MET A 22 5.93 -6.24 14.13
C MET A 22 5.82 -5.46 12.81
N LEU A 23 4.65 -5.48 12.16
CA LEU A 23 4.39 -4.70 10.94
C LEU A 23 4.39 -3.19 11.21
N ALA A 24 3.82 -2.76 12.34
CA ALA A 24 3.82 -1.33 12.72
C ALA A 24 5.24 -0.81 12.94
N GLU A 25 6.08 -1.54 13.68
CA GLU A 25 7.45 -1.12 13.94
C GLU A 25 8.32 -1.22 12.67
N GLY A 26 8.22 -2.31 11.92
CA GLY A 26 9.03 -2.51 10.71
C GLY A 26 8.72 -1.53 9.58
N THR A 27 7.51 -0.95 9.55
CA THR A 27 7.14 0.07 8.54
C THR A 27 7.36 1.50 9.01
N LYS A 28 7.72 1.72 10.28
CA LYS A 28 7.83 3.04 10.90
C LYS A 28 8.78 3.99 10.19
N GLU A 29 10.03 3.57 9.93
CA GLU A 29 11.01 4.41 9.25
C GLU A 29 10.52 4.81 7.85
N SER A 30 9.92 3.87 7.15
CA SER A 30 9.42 4.13 5.80
C SER A 30 8.17 5.01 5.82
N HIS A 31 7.31 4.89 6.82
CA HIS A 31 6.19 5.80 7.10
C HIS A 31 6.69 7.22 7.39
N ASP A 32 7.70 7.37 8.25
CA ASP A 32 8.29 8.68 8.56
C ASP A 32 8.90 9.33 7.30
N ARG A 33 9.56 8.55 6.44
CA ARG A 33 10.06 9.04 5.14
C ARG A 33 8.93 9.45 4.20
N ALA A 34 7.83 8.69 4.18
CA ALA A 34 6.65 8.98 3.37
C ALA A 34 6.04 10.34 3.71
N GLU A 35 5.78 10.59 5.01
CA GLU A 35 5.23 11.85 5.49
C GLU A 35 6.16 13.04 5.21
N ASN A 36 7.46 12.78 5.16
CA ASN A 36 8.47 13.80 4.95
C ASN A 36 8.80 14.10 3.48
N CYS A 37 8.28 13.33 2.52
CA CYS A 37 8.55 13.61 1.11
C CYS A 37 7.88 14.92 0.64
N HIS A 38 8.48 15.56 -0.36
CA HIS A 38 8.02 16.85 -0.89
C HIS A 38 6.58 16.79 -1.40
N PHE A 39 6.22 15.71 -2.09
CA PHE A 39 4.86 15.54 -2.61
C PHE A 39 3.81 15.51 -1.49
N VAL A 40 4.01 14.70 -0.45
CA VAL A 40 3.04 14.62 0.68
C VAL A 40 2.96 15.97 1.40
N LYS A 41 4.09 16.65 1.62
CA LYS A 41 4.11 18.00 2.21
C LYS A 41 3.36 19.02 1.35
N ASP A 42 3.48 18.95 0.03
CA ASP A 42 2.77 19.83 -0.90
C ASP A 42 1.28 19.51 -0.95
N PHE A 43 0.93 18.22 -0.99
CA PHE A 43 -0.43 17.74 -0.87
C PHE A 43 -1.07 18.31 0.38
N LEU A 44 -0.47 18.10 1.57
CA LEU A 44 -1.01 18.54 2.86
C LEU A 44 -1.14 20.07 2.98
N ARG A 45 -0.35 20.84 2.22
CA ARG A 45 -0.48 22.29 2.08
C ARG A 45 -1.54 22.73 1.07
N GLY A 46 -2.27 21.78 0.47
CA GLY A 46 -3.26 22.03 -0.57
C GLY A 46 -2.67 22.39 -1.94
N ARG A 47 -1.36 22.17 -2.13
CA ARG A 47 -0.66 22.47 -3.39
C ARG A 47 -0.73 21.26 -4.33
N ILE A 48 -1.94 20.88 -4.71
CA ILE A 48 -2.19 19.74 -5.60
C ILE A 48 -2.93 20.16 -6.87
N LYS A 49 -2.48 19.63 -8.02
CA LYS A 49 -3.14 19.82 -9.31
C LYS A 49 -4.18 18.72 -9.54
N ARG A 50 -5.33 19.08 -10.12
CA ARG A 50 -6.42 18.14 -10.45
C ARG A 50 -5.93 16.98 -11.31
N GLU A 51 -5.16 17.24 -12.37
CA GLU A 51 -4.64 16.18 -13.24
C GLU A 51 -3.70 15.21 -12.52
N LEU A 52 -2.93 15.69 -11.53
CA LEU A 52 -2.09 14.82 -10.73
C LEU A 52 -2.94 13.94 -9.80
N PHE A 53 -4.00 14.52 -9.22
CA PHE A 53 -5.00 13.78 -8.46
C PHE A 53 -5.65 12.67 -9.27
N LYS A 54 -6.12 12.98 -10.48
CA LYS A 54 -6.71 12.02 -11.42
C LYS A 54 -5.78 10.84 -11.74
N ARG A 55 -4.50 11.11 -12.02
CA ARG A 55 -3.51 10.07 -12.34
C ARG A 55 -3.29 9.12 -11.18
N GLY A 56 -3.28 9.64 -9.97
CA GLY A 56 -3.09 8.80 -8.81
C GLY A 56 -4.35 8.07 -8.36
N THR A 57 -5.55 8.64 -8.55
CA THR A 57 -6.80 7.88 -8.44
C THR A 57 -6.79 6.68 -9.40
N MET A 58 -6.33 6.88 -10.64
CA MET A 58 -6.15 5.80 -11.62
C MET A 58 -5.13 4.75 -11.16
N ALA A 59 -4.00 5.16 -10.61
CA ALA A 59 -3.00 4.24 -10.09
C ALA A 59 -3.57 3.37 -8.95
N LEU A 60 -4.27 4.00 -8.00
CA LEU A 60 -4.98 3.32 -6.92
C LEU A 60 -6.02 2.34 -7.48
N TYR A 61 -6.79 2.72 -8.50
CA TYR A 61 -7.77 1.82 -9.12
C TYR A 61 -7.13 0.49 -9.56
N TYR A 62 -6.00 0.53 -10.25
CA TYR A 62 -5.32 -0.69 -10.69
C TYR A 62 -4.73 -1.49 -9.52
N VAL A 63 -4.10 -0.83 -8.54
CA VAL A 63 -3.52 -1.51 -7.37
C VAL A 63 -4.59 -2.22 -6.53
N TYR A 64 -5.70 -1.54 -6.24
CA TYR A 64 -6.81 -2.14 -5.49
C TYR A 64 -7.53 -3.19 -6.30
N SER A 65 -7.68 -3.03 -7.63
CA SER A 65 -8.27 -4.08 -8.46
C SER A 65 -7.49 -5.38 -8.38
N ALA A 66 -6.16 -5.32 -8.51
CA ALA A 66 -5.29 -6.48 -8.39
C ALA A 66 -5.34 -7.08 -6.97
N MET A 67 -5.24 -6.24 -5.94
CA MET A 67 -5.24 -6.72 -4.55
C MET A 67 -6.56 -7.36 -4.15
N GLU A 68 -7.69 -6.77 -4.54
CA GLU A 68 -9.03 -7.31 -4.26
C GLU A 68 -9.29 -8.61 -5.04
N GLU A 69 -8.82 -8.70 -6.29
CA GLU A 69 -8.89 -9.94 -7.07
C GLU A 69 -8.16 -11.11 -6.39
N GLU A 70 -6.93 -10.88 -5.91
CA GLU A 70 -6.15 -11.92 -5.22
C GLU A 70 -6.71 -12.27 -3.83
N ILE A 71 -7.32 -11.30 -3.13
CA ILE A 71 -7.94 -11.51 -1.81
C ILE A 71 -9.30 -12.22 -1.90
N GLU A 72 -9.95 -12.22 -3.07
CA GLU A 72 -11.27 -12.83 -3.27
C GLU A 72 -11.27 -14.36 -2.98
N ASN A 73 -10.10 -15.01 -2.95
CA ASN A 73 -9.92 -16.39 -2.52
C ASN A 73 -10.09 -16.55 -0.99
N ARG A 74 -11.31 -16.28 -0.50
CA ARG A 74 -11.68 -16.27 0.92
C ARG A 74 -11.49 -17.59 1.66
N ASP A 75 -11.49 -18.71 0.93
CA ASP A 75 -11.37 -20.05 1.52
C ASP A 75 -9.91 -20.37 1.88
N HIS A 76 -8.95 -19.53 1.45
CA HIS A 76 -7.55 -19.66 1.84
C HIS A 76 -7.35 -19.26 3.33
N PRO A 77 -6.88 -20.17 4.21
CA PRO A 77 -6.81 -19.91 5.66
C PRO A 77 -6.00 -18.67 6.04
N GLN A 78 -4.98 -18.32 5.25
CA GLN A 78 -4.13 -17.15 5.49
C GLN A 78 -4.77 -15.81 5.05
N LEU A 79 -5.79 -15.85 4.17
CA LEU A 79 -6.47 -14.65 3.66
C LEU A 79 -7.80 -14.38 4.38
N ALA A 80 -8.45 -15.42 4.90
CA ALA A 80 -9.69 -15.29 5.65
C ALA A 80 -9.66 -14.23 6.77
N PRO A 81 -8.54 -14.00 7.50
CA PRO A 81 -8.50 -12.96 8.54
C PRO A 81 -8.48 -11.53 8.02
N ILE A 82 -8.12 -11.29 6.75
CA ILE A 82 -8.09 -9.96 6.12
C ILE A 82 -9.26 -9.72 5.15
N TYR A 83 -10.12 -10.71 4.95
CA TYR A 83 -11.24 -10.64 4.02
C TYR A 83 -12.40 -9.78 4.58
N PHE A 84 -12.41 -8.49 4.22
CA PHE A 84 -13.43 -7.52 4.61
C PHE A 84 -13.97 -6.75 3.39
N PRO A 85 -14.70 -7.41 2.47
CA PRO A 85 -15.09 -6.80 1.20
C PRO A 85 -15.98 -5.57 1.38
N THR A 86 -16.99 -5.66 2.24
CA THR A 86 -17.94 -4.57 2.49
C THR A 86 -17.24 -3.35 3.12
N GLU A 87 -16.29 -3.59 4.01
CA GLU A 87 -15.64 -2.54 4.78
C GLU A 87 -14.45 -1.94 4.06
N LEU A 88 -13.65 -2.73 3.35
CA LEU A 88 -12.34 -2.32 2.83
C LEU A 88 -12.21 -2.28 1.30
N HIS A 89 -13.02 -2.99 0.50
CA HIS A 89 -12.85 -2.95 -0.96
C HIS A 89 -13.10 -1.54 -1.48
N ARG A 90 -12.17 -1.04 -2.29
CA ARG A 90 -12.13 0.31 -2.84
C ARG A 90 -12.31 0.35 -4.35
N ARG A 91 -12.17 -0.77 -5.08
CA ARG A 91 -12.28 -0.78 -6.55
C ARG A 91 -13.52 -0.07 -7.07
N GLU A 92 -14.69 -0.39 -6.54
CA GLU A 92 -15.96 0.23 -6.96
C GLU A 92 -16.04 1.72 -6.60
N ALA A 93 -15.48 2.12 -5.45
CA ALA A 93 -15.40 3.52 -5.06
C ALA A 93 -14.45 4.30 -5.98
N LEU A 94 -13.32 3.70 -6.34
CA LEU A 94 -12.34 4.27 -7.26
C LEU A 94 -12.91 4.37 -8.69
N ALA A 95 -13.70 3.39 -9.14
CA ALA A 95 -14.41 3.45 -10.42
C ALA A 95 -15.34 4.68 -10.49
N ARG A 96 -16.15 4.92 -9.45
CA ARG A 96 -17.00 6.12 -9.37
C ARG A 96 -16.20 7.43 -9.33
N ASP A 97 -15.05 7.42 -8.67
CA ASP A 97 -14.16 8.59 -8.68
C ASP A 97 -13.56 8.85 -10.06
N LEU A 98 -13.19 7.80 -10.79
CA LEU A 98 -12.69 7.91 -12.16
C LEU A 98 -13.77 8.38 -13.13
N GLU A 99 -15.00 7.86 -13.03
CA GLU A 99 -16.15 8.34 -13.78
C GLU A 99 -16.39 9.84 -13.54
N TYR A 100 -16.34 10.30 -12.28
CA TYR A 100 -16.43 11.73 -11.96
C TYR A 100 -15.33 12.57 -12.63
N PHE A 101 -14.12 12.02 -12.78
CA PHE A 101 -12.95 12.77 -13.29
C PHE A 101 -12.77 12.72 -14.81
N TYR A 102 -13.19 11.65 -15.46
CA TYR A 102 -12.95 11.38 -16.88
C TYR A 102 -14.23 11.28 -17.70
N GLY A 103 -15.40 11.11 -17.06
CA GLY A 103 -16.71 10.92 -17.72
C GLY A 103 -17.11 9.45 -17.83
N ASP A 104 -18.24 9.20 -18.48
CA ASP A 104 -18.84 7.86 -18.63
C ASP A 104 -17.93 6.87 -19.39
N ASP A 105 -17.03 7.38 -20.24
CA ASP A 105 -16.05 6.63 -21.03
C ASP A 105 -14.68 6.49 -20.33
N TRP A 106 -14.62 6.69 -19.01
CA TRP A 106 -13.36 6.70 -18.25
C TRP A 106 -12.52 5.44 -18.45
N GLN A 107 -13.13 4.25 -18.63
CA GLN A 107 -12.40 3.01 -18.85
C GLN A 107 -11.56 3.05 -20.13
N GLU A 108 -11.99 3.77 -21.16
CA GLU A 108 -11.27 3.93 -22.43
C GLU A 108 -10.13 4.96 -22.33
N GLN A 109 -10.21 5.87 -21.35
CA GLN A 109 -9.24 6.95 -21.15
C GLN A 109 -8.09 6.58 -20.21
N ILE A 110 -8.29 5.60 -19.32
CA ILE A 110 -7.27 5.19 -18.36
C ILE A 110 -6.40 4.04 -18.88
N SER A 111 -5.15 3.98 -18.42
CA SER A 111 -4.25 2.86 -18.72
C SER A 111 -3.29 2.61 -17.57
N LEU A 112 -2.88 1.35 -17.41
CA LEU A 112 -1.90 0.96 -16.40
C LEU A 112 -0.56 1.63 -16.71
N SER A 113 -0.12 2.53 -15.83
CA SER A 113 1.11 3.29 -16.04
C SER A 113 2.35 2.40 -15.83
N PRO A 114 3.48 2.68 -16.51
CA PRO A 114 4.73 1.94 -16.29
C PRO A 114 5.23 1.97 -14.85
N GLY A 115 4.83 2.97 -14.06
CA GLY A 115 5.25 3.04 -12.67
C GLY A 115 4.27 2.40 -11.67
N THR A 116 3.00 2.21 -12.05
CA THR A 116 2.03 1.42 -11.27
C THR A 116 2.16 -0.07 -11.56
N LYS A 117 2.54 -0.43 -12.80
CA LYS A 117 2.67 -1.82 -13.26
C LYS A 117 3.51 -2.70 -12.33
N PRO A 118 4.69 -2.30 -11.82
CA PRO A 118 5.49 -3.15 -10.94
C PRO A 118 4.76 -3.54 -9.65
N TYR A 119 3.90 -2.66 -9.14
CA TYR A 119 3.10 -2.98 -7.97
C TYR A 119 2.01 -3.99 -8.32
N VAL A 120 1.24 -3.74 -9.38
CA VAL A 120 0.21 -4.67 -9.86
C VAL A 120 0.80 -6.06 -10.13
N ASP A 121 1.91 -6.13 -10.86
CA ASP A 121 2.62 -7.38 -11.15
C ASP A 121 3.04 -8.10 -9.87
N ARG A 122 3.59 -7.36 -8.88
CA ARG A 122 3.99 -7.96 -7.60
C ARG A 122 2.78 -8.48 -6.84
N THR A 123 1.66 -7.78 -6.85
CA THR A 123 0.44 -8.20 -6.15
C THR A 123 -0.07 -9.53 -6.70
N HIS A 124 -0.14 -9.68 -8.03
CA HIS A 124 -0.50 -10.95 -8.65
C HIS A 124 0.54 -12.06 -8.37
N ASP A 125 1.83 -11.73 -8.45
CA ASP A 125 2.92 -12.66 -8.15
C ASP A 125 2.83 -13.22 -6.72
N VAL A 126 2.57 -12.37 -5.71
CA VAL A 126 2.40 -12.85 -4.33
C VAL A 126 1.08 -13.57 -4.13
N GLY A 127 0.00 -13.13 -4.77
CA GLY A 127 -1.29 -13.81 -4.67
C GLY A 127 -1.27 -15.22 -5.24
N GLU A 128 -0.52 -15.45 -6.31
CA GLU A 128 -0.34 -16.76 -6.91
C GLU A 128 0.64 -17.65 -6.12
N ARG A 129 1.77 -17.10 -5.65
CA ARG A 129 2.92 -17.90 -5.18
C ARG A 129 3.07 -17.96 -3.66
N ASP A 130 2.73 -16.89 -2.95
CA ASP A 130 2.88 -16.80 -1.50
C ASP A 130 1.78 -15.92 -0.90
N PRO A 131 0.52 -16.41 -0.86
CA PRO A 131 -0.64 -15.59 -0.53
C PRO A 131 -0.57 -14.94 0.85
N VAL A 132 0.17 -15.52 1.80
CA VAL A 132 0.36 -14.92 3.13
C VAL A 132 0.89 -13.49 3.03
N LEU A 133 1.74 -13.19 2.04
CA LEU A 133 2.35 -11.87 1.87
C LEU A 133 1.34 -10.78 1.53
N LEU A 134 0.16 -11.13 1.01
CA LEU A 134 -0.94 -10.18 0.78
C LEU A 134 -1.43 -9.55 2.10
N VAL A 135 -1.25 -10.21 3.24
CA VAL A 135 -1.61 -9.66 4.56
C VAL A 135 -0.90 -8.33 4.81
N ALA A 136 0.37 -8.20 4.43
CA ALA A 136 1.12 -6.97 4.62
C ALA A 136 0.76 -5.87 3.61
N HIS A 137 0.44 -6.25 2.37
CA HIS A 137 -0.07 -5.32 1.34
C HIS A 137 -1.40 -4.71 1.79
N SER A 138 -2.35 -5.57 2.17
CA SER A 138 -3.65 -5.16 2.72
C SER A 138 -3.48 -4.34 4.00
N TYR A 139 -2.65 -4.80 4.95
CA TYR A 139 -2.39 -4.09 6.21
C TYR A 139 -1.90 -2.66 5.95
N THR A 140 -0.87 -2.50 5.12
CA THR A 140 -0.24 -1.19 4.90
C THR A 140 -1.21 -0.22 4.25
N ARG A 141 -1.98 -0.67 3.24
CA ARG A 141 -3.01 0.15 2.58
C ARG A 141 -4.13 0.52 3.55
N SER A 142 -4.79 -0.48 4.13
CA SER A 142 -5.96 -0.25 4.98
C SER A 142 -5.64 0.58 6.23
N MET A 143 -4.49 0.36 6.87
CA MET A 143 -4.10 1.18 8.02
C MET A 143 -3.82 2.64 7.63
N GLY A 144 -3.23 2.85 6.45
CA GLY A 144 -2.99 4.17 5.88
C GLY A 144 -4.30 4.92 5.55
N ASP A 145 -5.21 4.27 4.83
CA ASP A 145 -6.45 4.92 4.38
C ASP A 145 -7.39 5.28 5.54
N LEU A 146 -7.47 4.41 6.54
CA LEU A 146 -8.29 4.63 7.74
C LEU A 146 -7.68 5.63 8.73
N SER A 147 -6.41 6.01 8.54
CA SER A 147 -5.69 6.95 9.39
C SER A 147 -5.44 8.28 8.67
N GLY A 148 -4.45 8.34 7.78
CA GLY A 148 -4.07 9.54 7.04
C GLY A 148 -5.04 9.90 5.92
N GLY A 149 -5.74 8.91 5.35
CA GLY A 149 -6.67 9.12 4.24
C GLY A 149 -7.77 10.15 4.53
N GLN A 150 -8.21 10.27 5.78
CA GLN A 150 -9.22 11.27 6.17
C GLN A 150 -8.71 12.71 6.15
N ILE A 151 -7.41 12.91 6.42
CA ILE A 151 -6.77 14.21 6.25
C ILE A 151 -6.63 14.51 4.76
N LEU A 152 -6.16 13.52 3.98
CA LEU A 152 -6.00 13.67 2.52
C LEU A 152 -7.33 14.00 1.84
N LYS A 153 -8.44 13.35 2.24
CA LYS A 153 -9.79 13.65 1.77
C LYS A 153 -10.14 15.13 1.93
N LYS A 154 -9.97 15.68 3.14
CA LYS A 154 -10.31 17.09 3.45
C LYS A 154 -9.46 18.05 2.62
N VAL A 155 -8.16 17.77 2.52
CA VAL A 155 -7.23 18.62 1.79
C VAL A 155 -7.51 18.58 0.28
N ALA A 156 -7.77 17.41 -0.29
CA ALA A 156 -8.16 17.25 -1.69
C ALA A 156 -9.48 17.97 -1.99
N GLN A 157 -10.49 17.82 -1.12
CA GLN A 157 -11.78 18.48 -1.28
C GLN A 157 -11.62 20.00 -1.37
N GLN A 158 -10.85 20.58 -0.46
CA GLN A 158 -10.62 22.03 -0.41
C GLN A 158 -9.76 22.51 -1.59
N ALA A 159 -8.63 21.84 -1.85
CA ALA A 159 -7.67 22.28 -2.87
C ALA A 159 -8.23 22.16 -4.29
N LEU A 160 -8.99 21.09 -4.57
CA LEU A 160 -9.56 20.80 -5.89
C LEU A 160 -11.00 21.30 -6.06
N LYS A 161 -11.56 21.95 -5.02
CA LYS A 161 -12.93 22.46 -4.98
C LYS A 161 -13.96 21.37 -5.32
N LEU A 162 -13.79 20.18 -4.76
CA LEU A 162 -14.68 19.05 -5.00
C LEU A 162 -16.01 19.22 -4.24
N PRO A 163 -17.12 18.66 -4.76
CA PRO A 163 -18.42 18.77 -4.14
C PRO A 163 -18.47 18.31 -2.67
N ALA A 164 -19.34 18.93 -1.89
CA ALA A 164 -19.60 18.51 -0.50
C ALA A 164 -20.32 17.16 -0.41
N THR A 165 -20.99 16.74 -1.50
CA THR A 165 -21.63 15.43 -1.69
C THR A 165 -20.62 14.27 -1.66
N GLY A 166 -19.33 14.55 -1.91
CA GLY A 166 -18.25 13.56 -1.83
C GLY A 166 -17.89 12.89 -3.15
N GLU A 167 -18.50 13.29 -4.26
CA GLU A 167 -18.14 12.87 -5.62
C GLU A 167 -16.66 13.20 -5.92
N GLY A 168 -15.95 12.27 -6.55
CA GLY A 168 -14.50 12.34 -6.77
C GLY A 168 -13.64 12.05 -5.53
N LEU A 169 -14.25 11.67 -4.40
CA LEU A 169 -13.59 11.28 -3.15
C LEU A 169 -14.21 10.03 -2.50
N ASN A 170 -14.95 9.21 -3.26
CA ASN A 170 -15.58 7.96 -2.79
C ASN A 170 -14.55 7.00 -2.18
N PHE A 171 -13.32 6.94 -2.72
CA PHE A 171 -12.22 6.13 -2.21
C PHE A 171 -12.00 6.31 -0.69
N TYR A 172 -12.12 7.55 -0.20
CA TYR A 172 -11.90 7.90 1.19
C TYR A 172 -13.12 7.68 2.09
N GLN A 173 -14.22 7.13 1.56
CA GLN A 173 -15.47 6.91 2.27
C GLN A 173 -15.66 5.42 2.57
N PHE A 174 -15.82 5.09 3.84
CA PHE A 174 -15.92 3.71 4.33
C PHE A 174 -17.31 3.48 4.93
N GLU A 175 -18.31 3.29 4.08
CA GLU A 175 -19.72 3.16 4.51
C GLU A 175 -19.96 1.96 5.44
N GLY A 176 -19.21 0.87 5.25
CA GLY A 176 -19.23 -0.31 6.13
C GLY A 176 -18.54 -0.11 7.48
N ILE A 177 -17.87 1.03 7.72
CA ILE A 177 -17.06 1.27 8.94
C ILE A 177 -17.64 2.41 9.76
N HIS A 178 -18.29 2.07 10.87
CA HIS A 178 -18.84 3.06 11.81
C HIS A 178 -17.78 3.71 12.72
N SER A 179 -16.68 3.00 13.01
CA SER A 179 -15.60 3.50 13.86
C SER A 179 -14.26 3.07 13.29
N HIS A 180 -13.50 4.01 12.72
CA HIS A 180 -12.17 3.73 12.18
C HIS A 180 -11.22 3.19 13.25
N LYS A 181 -11.30 3.72 14.48
CA LYS A 181 -10.49 3.22 15.60
C LYS A 181 -10.86 1.77 15.93
N GLY A 182 -12.14 1.47 16.09
CA GLY A 182 -12.61 0.12 16.41
C GLY A 182 -12.27 -0.88 15.32
N PHE A 183 -12.48 -0.51 14.05
CA PHE A 183 -12.17 -1.38 12.92
C PHE A 183 -10.67 -1.65 12.78
N LYS A 184 -9.80 -0.63 12.97
CA LYS A 184 -8.35 -0.84 13.01
C LYS A 184 -7.91 -1.77 14.15
N GLN A 185 -8.59 -1.76 15.29
CA GLN A 185 -8.31 -2.69 16.39
C GLN A 185 -8.71 -4.11 16.03
N LEU A 186 -9.89 -4.31 15.42
CA LEU A 186 -10.29 -5.60 14.90
C LEU A 186 -9.30 -6.13 13.87
N TYR A 187 -8.97 -5.33 12.86
CA TYR A 187 -8.09 -5.77 11.79
C TYR A 187 -6.77 -6.27 12.37
N ARG A 188 -6.18 -5.53 13.32
CA ARG A 188 -4.97 -5.95 14.05
C ARG A 188 -5.18 -7.27 14.80
N SER A 189 -6.28 -7.42 15.53
CA SER A 189 -6.61 -8.68 16.21
C SER A 189 -6.65 -9.86 15.26
N ARG A 190 -7.30 -9.69 14.10
CA ARG A 190 -7.50 -10.77 13.14
C ARG A 190 -6.20 -11.23 12.50
N ILE A 191 -5.31 -10.31 12.16
CA ILE A 191 -3.98 -10.70 11.66
C ILE A 191 -3.08 -11.30 12.75
N ASN A 192 -3.34 -11.01 14.03
CA ASN A 192 -2.62 -11.64 15.15
C ASN A 192 -3.10 -13.07 15.43
N GLU A 193 -4.30 -13.44 14.97
CA GLU A 193 -4.83 -14.81 15.04
C GLU A 193 -4.20 -15.74 13.99
N LEU A 194 -3.41 -15.21 13.04
CA LEU A 194 -2.69 -16.03 12.07
C LEU A 194 -1.60 -16.86 12.76
N GLU A 195 -1.71 -18.18 12.67
CA GLU A 195 -0.69 -19.13 13.14
C GLU A 195 0.49 -19.15 12.14
N LEU A 196 1.47 -18.28 12.37
CA LEU A 196 2.66 -18.15 11.53
C LEU A 196 3.93 -18.40 12.35
N ASP A 197 4.89 -19.08 11.73
CA ASP A 197 6.24 -19.19 12.29
C ASP A 197 6.99 -17.85 12.25
N ALA A 198 8.10 -17.78 12.99
CA ALA A 198 8.91 -16.56 13.10
C ALA A 198 9.47 -16.12 11.73
N GLU A 199 9.89 -17.06 10.89
CA GLU A 199 10.45 -16.77 9.57
C GLU A 199 9.41 -16.10 8.65
N THR A 200 8.17 -16.58 8.67
CA THR A 200 7.06 -16.03 7.89
C THR A 200 6.67 -14.64 8.39
N LYS A 201 6.65 -14.43 9.71
CA LYS A 201 6.44 -13.09 10.29
C LYS A 201 7.54 -12.13 9.87
N GLU A 202 8.81 -12.55 9.89
CA GLU A 202 9.92 -11.72 9.41
C GLU A 202 9.81 -11.42 7.91
N LYS A 203 9.43 -12.39 7.07
CA LYS A 203 9.14 -12.16 5.64
C LYS A 203 8.03 -11.14 5.43
N LEU A 204 6.97 -11.18 6.25
CA LEU A 204 5.87 -10.21 6.20
C LEU A 204 6.31 -8.80 6.61
N VAL A 205 7.24 -8.67 7.54
CA VAL A 205 7.77 -7.37 7.96
C VAL A 205 8.77 -6.83 6.93
N ALA A 206 9.62 -7.70 6.37
CA ALA A 206 10.65 -7.36 5.41
C ALA A 206 10.13 -7.21 3.97
N ASN A 207 8.85 -7.49 3.72
CA ASN A 207 8.36 -7.45 2.35
C ASN A 207 8.33 -6.03 1.77
N LEU A 208 8.29 -6.02 0.44
CA LEU A 208 8.32 -4.82 -0.35
C LEU A 208 6.98 -4.08 -0.37
N ALA A 209 5.95 -4.51 0.37
CA ALA A 209 4.61 -3.90 0.31
C ALA A 209 4.67 -2.40 0.58
N PHE A 210 5.44 -2.00 1.59
CA PHE A 210 5.65 -0.58 1.87
C PHE A 210 6.43 0.13 0.75
N GLY A 211 7.48 -0.50 0.21
CA GLY A 211 8.26 0.04 -0.91
C GLY A 211 7.40 0.27 -2.17
N PHE A 212 6.52 -0.67 -2.51
CA PHE A 212 5.59 -0.52 -3.62
C PHE A 212 4.50 0.53 -3.35
N ASN A 213 3.98 0.60 -2.12
CA ASN A 213 3.09 1.70 -1.71
C ASN A 213 3.77 3.06 -1.86
N MET A 214 5.07 3.14 -1.54
CA MET A 214 5.88 4.33 -1.72
C MET A 214 6.23 4.62 -3.17
N MET A 215 6.35 3.62 -4.03
CA MET A 215 6.50 3.82 -5.47
C MET A 215 5.19 4.34 -6.06
N ASP A 216 4.04 3.81 -5.66
CA ASP A 216 2.74 4.24 -6.14
C ASP A 216 2.40 5.67 -5.70
N LEU A 217 2.68 6.02 -4.42
CA LEU A 217 2.69 7.41 -3.93
C LEU A 217 3.83 8.24 -4.56
N GLY A 218 4.95 7.60 -4.87
CA GLY A 218 6.15 8.17 -5.46
C GLY A 218 5.96 8.56 -6.92
N LEU A 219 5.05 7.92 -7.66
CA LEU A 219 4.68 8.36 -9.01
C LEU A 219 3.97 9.71 -9.02
N TRP A 220 3.38 10.11 -7.89
CA TRP A 220 2.93 11.48 -7.70
C TRP A 220 4.10 12.46 -7.50
N CYS A 221 5.21 11.99 -6.92
CA CYS A 221 6.48 12.69 -6.80
C CYS A 221 7.22 12.78 -8.16
N PHE A 222 7.27 11.70 -8.94
CA PHE A 222 8.00 11.62 -10.21
C PHE A 222 7.42 12.52 -11.31
N SER A 223 6.13 12.84 -11.27
CA SER A 223 5.51 13.84 -12.15
C SER A 223 6.05 15.27 -11.92
N GLY A 224 6.59 15.58 -10.73
CA GLY A 224 7.30 16.84 -10.45
C GLY A 224 8.81 16.68 -10.50
N MET A 225 9.32 15.49 -10.17
CA MET A 225 10.75 15.20 -10.13
C MET A 225 11.37 15.04 -11.51
N LEU A 226 10.63 14.64 -12.56
CA LEU A 226 11.20 14.60 -13.91
C LEU A 226 11.53 16.01 -14.44
N TYR A 227 10.78 17.04 -14.04
CA TYR A 227 11.06 18.44 -14.44
C TYR A 227 12.27 19.03 -13.70
N LEU A 228 12.59 18.54 -12.49
CA LEU A 228 13.75 18.96 -11.70
C LEU A 228 14.98 18.06 -11.90
N MET A 229 14.81 16.76 -12.15
CA MET A 229 15.90 15.81 -12.45
C MET A 229 16.49 16.00 -13.85
N ILE A 230 15.74 16.60 -14.79
CA ILE A 230 16.30 17.06 -16.08
C ILE A 230 17.12 18.35 -15.92
N VAL A 231 16.90 19.12 -14.84
CA VAL A 231 17.55 20.42 -14.62
C VAL A 231 18.71 20.34 -13.61
N GLU A 232 18.69 19.40 -12.67
CA GLU A 232 19.75 19.20 -11.67
C GLU A 232 20.15 17.70 -11.57
N ASN A 233 21.38 17.39 -12.01
CA ASN A 233 22.01 16.06 -12.15
C ASN A 233 22.08 15.19 -10.87
N CYS A 234 20.95 14.75 -10.30
CA CYS A 234 20.94 13.89 -9.09
C CYS A 234 20.52 12.42 -9.34
N ALA A 235 20.40 11.98 -10.59
CA ALA A 235 20.01 10.59 -10.92
C ALA A 235 21.10 9.53 -10.62
N MET A 236 22.36 9.94 -10.38
CA MET A 236 23.48 9.00 -10.25
C MET A 236 23.52 8.29 -8.89
N ASP A 237 23.04 8.90 -7.80
CA ASP A 237 23.24 8.34 -6.45
C ASP A 237 22.21 7.25 -6.09
N PHE A 238 21.00 7.32 -6.62
CA PHE A 238 19.97 6.30 -6.37
C PHE A 238 20.22 5.02 -7.19
N ILE A 239 20.61 5.17 -8.46
CA ILE A 239 20.98 4.05 -9.33
C ILE A 239 22.32 3.45 -8.90
N SER A 240 23.31 4.25 -8.49
CA SER A 240 24.59 3.72 -8.00
C SER A 240 24.41 2.88 -6.74
N ASN A 241 23.58 3.31 -5.77
CA ASN A 241 23.36 2.54 -4.54
C ASN A 241 22.60 1.24 -4.78
N MET A 242 21.61 1.21 -5.70
CA MET A 242 20.97 -0.05 -6.09
C MET A 242 21.92 -0.97 -6.87
N THR A 243 22.77 -0.42 -7.74
CA THR A 243 23.75 -1.20 -8.52
C THR A 243 24.83 -1.79 -7.60
N LEU A 244 25.33 -1.03 -6.63
CA LEU A 244 26.26 -1.50 -5.60
C LEU A 244 25.67 -2.60 -4.73
N MET A 245 24.39 -2.48 -4.35
CA MET A 245 23.69 -3.50 -3.56
C MET A 245 23.50 -4.81 -4.36
N ILE A 246 23.20 -4.71 -5.67
CA ILE A 246 23.08 -5.87 -6.56
C ILE A 246 24.45 -6.54 -6.82
N ILE A 247 25.53 -5.75 -6.98
CA ILE A 247 26.90 -6.26 -7.16
C ILE A 247 27.40 -6.97 -5.90
N HIS A 248 27.10 -6.43 -4.70
CA HIS A 248 27.47 -7.05 -3.43
C HIS A 248 26.74 -8.39 -3.22
N PHE A 249 25.45 -8.46 -3.57
CA PHE A 249 24.68 -9.70 -3.50
C PHE A 249 25.19 -10.76 -4.49
N THR A 250 25.48 -10.38 -5.73
CA THR A 250 26.02 -11.32 -6.73
C THR A 250 27.43 -11.82 -6.39
N HIS A 251 28.30 -10.97 -5.83
CA HIS A 251 29.63 -11.39 -5.37
C HIS A 251 29.56 -12.33 -4.16
N MET A 252 28.66 -12.09 -3.21
CA MET A 252 28.46 -13.01 -2.07
C MET A 252 27.93 -14.37 -2.52
N SER A 253 26.98 -14.41 -3.45
CA SER A 253 26.47 -15.67 -3.99
C SER A 253 27.54 -16.46 -4.75
N LEU A 254 28.42 -15.79 -5.49
CA LEU A 254 29.55 -16.43 -6.18
C LEU A 254 30.59 -16.97 -5.19
N LEU A 255 30.89 -16.23 -4.11
CA LEU A 255 31.83 -16.67 -3.08
C LEU A 255 31.33 -17.92 -2.33
N ILE A 256 30.02 -17.97 -2.03
CA ILE A 256 29.40 -19.12 -1.37
C ILE A 256 29.45 -20.36 -2.28
N LEU A 257 29.22 -20.21 -3.59
CA LEU A 257 29.34 -21.29 -4.57
C LEU A 257 30.77 -21.83 -4.67
N VAL A 258 31.76 -20.94 -4.73
CA VAL A 258 33.19 -21.32 -4.80
C VAL A 258 33.65 -21.99 -3.49
N MET A 259 33.17 -21.53 -2.33
CA MET A 259 33.48 -22.15 -1.04
C MET A 259 32.84 -23.53 -0.88
N ASN A 260 31.63 -23.74 -1.43
CA ASN A 260 30.97 -25.05 -1.42
C ASN A 260 31.66 -26.07 -2.34
N GLU A 261 32.15 -25.66 -3.52
CA GLU A 261 32.97 -26.53 -4.39
C GLU A 261 34.31 -26.91 -3.76
N TYR A 262 34.87 -26.06 -2.89
CA TYR A 262 36.11 -26.34 -2.18
C TYR A 262 35.95 -27.30 -0.99
N GLN A 263 34.75 -27.40 -0.42
CA GLN A 263 34.45 -28.35 0.68
C GLN A 263 33.97 -29.72 0.21
N THR A 264 33.58 -29.87 -1.06
CA THR A 264 33.12 -31.15 -1.65
C THR A 264 34.21 -31.89 -2.45
N ARG A 265 35.46 -31.41 -2.41
CA ARG A 265 36.67 -32.11 -2.87
C ARG A 265 37.54 -32.50 -1.69
#